data_AF-A0A562T5W7-F1
#
_entry.id   AF-A0A562T5W7-F1
#
_cell.length_a   1.000
_cell.length_b   1.000
_cell.length_c   1.000
_cell.angle_alpha   90.00
_cell.angle_beta   90.00
_cell.angle_gamma   90.00
#
_symmetry.space_group_name_H-M   'P 1'
#
loop_
_entity.id
_entity.type
_entity.pdbx_description
1 polymer ?
#
loop_
_entity_poly.entity_id
_entity_poly.type
_entity_poly.pdbx_seq_one_letter_code
_entity_poly.pdbx_strand_id
1 'polypeptide(L)'
;MAPPKSPDERKVHSVRPFSSITSHIDPMVLYTFLALLVISAVMLAFKAGTRVDCSNVSIALSSRQHGVNTSFTVGEVITFTFKADNAGSRPTGYSWDFGDSSVQQQGPQVYHAFAEAGSYTVTLYAGKCSWRQEVLVSNPAPVNDAAPVADIFPVIEGPDEALAGRPVTYRNSTPGAYSWEWRLQQPNAETHRESSHVYVFSSPGERILTLIVNGDTSRMVKKRIQVFPAPESRANEPFVPPPFPTPSPETALAAPEPEKPKAPDISDEQFRVMLTQLNDKQKTVQDFAPYLCNNLNARVLLNDKEVKTFSEFCNAIRGKKRIKIEMVNLIKEPDGCVKEIRVRYDKKGFLGIF
;
A
#
# COMPACT_ATOMS: atom_id res chain seq x y z
N MET A 1 29.08 -44.69 -101.02
CA MET A 1 29.40 -43.29 -101.40
C MET A 1 28.39 -42.37 -100.72
N ALA A 2 28.93 -41.50 -99.85
CA ALA A 2 28.36 -40.35 -99.12
C ALA A 2 26.96 -40.45 -98.44
N PRO A 3 26.85 -40.16 -97.13
CA PRO A 3 25.62 -40.33 -96.34
C PRO A 3 24.61 -39.18 -96.53
N PRO A 4 23.32 -39.41 -96.22
CA PRO A 4 22.24 -38.45 -96.44
C PRO A 4 22.31 -37.26 -95.44
N LYS A 5 21.97 -36.07 -95.94
CA LYS A 5 21.90 -34.81 -95.17
C LYS A 5 20.90 -34.91 -94.01
N SER A 6 21.33 -34.43 -92.84
CA SER A 6 20.52 -34.33 -91.62
C SER A 6 19.39 -33.31 -91.79
N PRO A 7 18.13 -33.66 -91.46
CA PRO A 7 17.01 -32.74 -91.47
C PRO A 7 16.82 -32.19 -90.05
N ASP A 8 17.47 -31.08 -89.70
CA ASP A 8 17.07 -30.29 -88.52
C ASP A 8 17.77 -28.93 -88.51
N GLU A 9 17.47 -28.09 -89.50
CA GLU A 9 17.72 -26.66 -89.40
C GLU A 9 16.45 -26.02 -88.82
N ARG A 10 16.30 -26.16 -87.49
CA ARG A 10 15.22 -25.53 -86.74
C ARG A 10 15.40 -24.02 -86.80
N LYS A 11 14.68 -23.36 -87.74
CA LYS A 11 14.51 -21.90 -87.76
C LYS A 11 14.07 -21.44 -86.38
N VAL A 12 14.99 -20.80 -85.66
CA VAL A 12 14.66 -20.06 -84.44
C VAL A 12 13.89 -18.82 -84.89
N HIS A 13 12.57 -18.96 -84.97
CA HIS A 13 11.70 -17.80 -84.98
C HIS A 13 11.92 -17.09 -83.65
N SER A 14 12.59 -15.94 -83.70
CA SER A 14 12.52 -14.98 -82.60
C SER A 14 11.06 -14.57 -82.46
N VAL A 15 10.34 -15.26 -81.60
CA VAL A 15 9.01 -14.85 -81.16
C VAL A 15 9.23 -13.54 -80.44
N ARG A 16 8.95 -12.41 -81.11
CA ARG A 16 8.70 -11.14 -80.46
C ARG A 16 7.22 -11.16 -80.10
N PRO A 17 6.82 -11.43 -78.86
CA PRO A 17 5.43 -11.76 -78.52
C PRO A 17 4.45 -10.58 -78.61
N PHE A 18 4.84 -9.43 -79.19
CA PHE A 18 4.04 -8.20 -79.16
C PHE A 18 3.87 -7.45 -80.49
N SER A 19 4.29 -7.99 -81.64
CA SER A 19 4.24 -7.20 -82.90
C SER A 19 2.90 -7.21 -83.64
N SER A 20 1.87 -7.94 -83.19
CA SER A 20 0.60 -8.08 -83.92
C SER A 20 -0.63 -7.43 -83.26
N ILE A 21 -0.48 -6.75 -82.11
CA ILE A 21 -1.61 -6.10 -81.41
C ILE A 21 -1.80 -4.63 -81.83
N THR A 22 -0.80 -4.03 -82.50
CA THR A 22 -0.77 -2.59 -82.77
C THR A 22 -1.37 -2.14 -84.11
N SER A 23 -1.82 -3.03 -85.01
CA SER A 23 -2.26 -2.60 -86.35
C SER A 23 -3.73 -2.14 -86.45
N HIS A 24 -4.54 -2.35 -85.41
CA HIS A 24 -5.97 -1.99 -85.40
C HIS A 24 -6.38 -1.05 -84.27
N ILE A 25 -5.43 -0.62 -83.43
CA ILE A 25 -5.69 0.27 -82.30
C ILE A 25 -5.21 1.66 -82.69
N ASP A 26 -6.13 2.63 -82.67
CA ASP A 26 -5.80 4.03 -82.91
C ASP A 26 -4.70 4.47 -81.93
N PRO A 27 -3.57 5.01 -82.40
CA PRO A 27 -2.50 5.48 -81.54
C PRO A 27 -2.97 6.51 -80.51
N MET A 28 -3.99 7.33 -80.80
CA MET A 28 -4.58 8.24 -79.81
C MET A 28 -5.21 7.48 -78.65
N VAL A 29 -5.87 6.35 -78.91
CA VAL A 29 -6.44 5.48 -77.88
C VAL A 29 -5.32 4.89 -77.00
N LEU A 30 -4.23 4.42 -77.60
CA LEU A 30 -3.08 3.93 -76.84
C LEU A 30 -2.44 5.01 -75.94
N TYR A 31 -2.29 6.24 -76.45
CA TYR A 31 -1.78 7.35 -75.65
C TYR A 31 -2.72 7.71 -74.49
N THR A 32 -4.04 7.66 -74.69
CA THR A 32 -5.01 7.89 -73.60
C THR A 32 -4.94 6.82 -72.52
N PHE A 33 -4.82 5.54 -72.90
CA PHE A 33 -4.66 4.44 -71.92
C PHE A 33 -3.35 4.56 -71.15
N LEU A 34 -2.24 4.92 -71.82
CA LEU A 34 -0.95 5.13 -71.17
C LEU A 34 -1.00 6.34 -70.22
N ALA A 35 -1.63 7.44 -70.62
CA ALA A 35 -1.81 8.61 -69.78
C ALA A 35 -2.64 8.29 -68.51
N LEU A 36 -3.75 7.54 -68.67
CA LEU A 36 -4.57 7.09 -67.53
C LEU A 36 -3.80 6.14 -66.60
N LEU A 37 -2.97 5.25 -67.14
CA LEU A 37 -2.11 4.37 -66.35
C LEU A 37 -1.11 5.19 -65.53
N VAL A 38 -0.44 6.16 -66.15
CA VAL A 38 0.52 7.05 -65.45
C VAL A 38 -0.19 7.85 -64.36
N ILE A 39 -1.37 8.44 -64.64
CA ILE A 39 -2.15 9.17 -63.63
C ILE A 39 -2.53 8.24 -62.48
N SER A 40 -2.99 7.02 -62.77
CA SER A 40 -3.32 6.02 -61.74
C SER A 40 -2.11 5.63 -60.90
N ALA A 41 -0.94 5.48 -61.50
CA ALA A 41 0.31 5.14 -60.82
C ALA A 41 0.81 6.29 -59.95
N VAL A 42 0.70 7.54 -60.41
CA VAL A 42 1.01 8.73 -59.61
C VAL A 42 0.05 8.85 -58.42
N MET A 43 -1.26 8.66 -58.64
CA MET A 43 -2.24 8.62 -57.55
C MET A 43 -1.95 7.50 -56.55
N LEU A 44 -1.56 6.31 -57.03
CA LEU A 44 -1.19 5.17 -56.19
C LEU A 44 0.10 5.46 -55.40
N ALA A 45 1.12 6.04 -56.03
CA ALA A 45 2.38 6.41 -55.40
C ALA A 45 2.19 7.50 -54.35
N PHE A 46 1.36 8.51 -54.64
CA PHE A 46 0.97 9.54 -53.68
C PHE A 46 0.20 8.94 -52.50
N LYS A 47 -0.75 8.03 -52.77
CA LYS A 47 -1.50 7.31 -51.73
C LYS A 47 -0.60 6.39 -50.91
N ALA A 48 0.42 5.77 -51.50
CA ALA A 48 1.37 4.92 -50.81
C ALA A 48 2.34 5.73 -49.93
N GLY A 49 2.84 6.86 -50.44
CA GLY A 49 3.75 7.75 -49.70
C GLY A 49 3.08 8.53 -48.56
N THR A 50 1.75 8.63 -48.56
CA THR A 50 0.97 9.28 -47.49
C THR A 50 0.35 8.31 -46.49
N ARG A 51 0.62 6.99 -46.60
CA ARG A 51 0.17 6.02 -45.60
C ARG A 51 0.92 6.25 -44.29
N VAL A 52 0.15 6.35 -43.21
CA VAL A 52 0.68 6.34 -41.84
C VAL A 52 0.41 4.93 -41.30
N ASP A 53 1.46 4.20 -40.96
CA ASP A 53 1.34 2.88 -40.35
C ASP A 53 0.96 3.03 -38.87
N CYS A 54 -0.28 2.68 -38.55
CA CYS A 54 -0.81 2.73 -37.18
C CYS A 54 -0.70 1.37 -36.45
N SER A 55 0.02 0.39 -37.00
CA SER A 55 0.23 -0.93 -36.40
C SER A 55 1.37 -0.91 -35.37
N ASN A 56 1.28 -1.74 -34.32
CA ASN A 56 2.26 -1.93 -33.22
C ASN A 56 2.16 -0.96 -32.03
N VAL A 57 0.94 -0.53 -31.68
CA VAL A 57 0.66 0.25 -30.46
C VAL A 57 -0.40 -0.47 -29.64
N SER A 58 -0.18 -0.51 -28.32
CA SER A 58 -1.14 -1.01 -27.34
C SER A 58 -1.43 0.06 -26.27
N ILE A 59 -2.65 0.03 -25.74
CA ILE A 59 -3.03 0.85 -24.59
C ILE A 59 -2.78 0.02 -23.34
N ALA A 60 -1.88 0.48 -22.47
CA ALA A 60 -1.66 -0.16 -21.18
C ALA A 60 -2.57 0.45 -20.12
N LEU A 61 -3.24 -0.42 -19.38
CA LEU A 61 -4.11 -0.08 -18.26
C LEU A 61 -3.44 -0.54 -16.97
N SER A 62 -3.45 0.31 -15.95
CA SER A 62 -3.02 -0.07 -14.60
C SER A 62 -3.82 0.66 -13.53
N SER A 63 -4.07 -0.03 -12.42
CA SER A 63 -4.68 0.53 -11.23
C SER A 63 -3.94 0.08 -9.97
N ARG A 64 -4.23 0.74 -8.84
CA ARG A 64 -3.73 0.39 -7.52
C ARG A 64 -4.35 -0.90 -6.98
N GLN A 65 -5.58 -1.23 -7.39
CA GLN A 65 -6.35 -2.38 -6.88
C GLN A 65 -6.31 -3.58 -7.84
N HIS A 66 -6.24 -3.33 -9.14
CA HIS A 66 -6.15 -4.35 -10.18
C HIS A 66 -4.88 -4.14 -11.02
N GLY A 67 -4.17 -5.24 -11.32
CA GLY A 67 -2.98 -5.25 -12.19
C GLY A 67 -3.32 -4.99 -13.66
N VAL A 68 -2.75 -5.78 -14.59
CA VAL A 68 -2.96 -5.64 -16.05
C VAL A 68 -4.27 -6.31 -16.49
N ASN A 69 -5.38 -6.01 -15.80
CA ASN A 69 -6.71 -6.53 -16.15
C ASN A 69 -7.52 -5.45 -16.88
N THR A 70 -8.49 -5.85 -17.70
CA THR A 70 -9.41 -4.95 -18.40
C THR A 70 -10.72 -4.71 -17.62
N SER A 71 -10.82 -5.22 -16.40
CA SER A 71 -11.98 -5.11 -15.50
C SER A 71 -11.65 -4.25 -14.27
N PHE A 72 -12.45 -3.23 -14.00
CA PHE A 72 -12.28 -2.27 -12.90
C PHE A 72 -13.60 -1.99 -12.19
N THR A 73 -13.53 -1.29 -11.06
CA THR A 73 -14.70 -0.90 -10.26
C THR A 73 -15.11 0.56 -10.47
N VAL A 74 -16.40 0.87 -10.27
CA VAL A 74 -16.90 2.25 -10.33
C VAL A 74 -16.13 3.15 -9.36
N GLY A 75 -15.69 4.32 -9.84
CA GLY A 75 -14.92 5.30 -9.06
C GLY A 75 -13.43 4.97 -8.89
N GLU A 76 -12.95 3.86 -9.44
CA GLU A 76 -11.53 3.49 -9.43
C GLU A 76 -10.73 4.38 -10.40
N VAL A 77 -9.61 4.93 -9.94
CA VAL A 77 -8.71 5.72 -10.81
C VAL A 77 -7.82 4.78 -11.61
N ILE A 78 -8.07 4.74 -12.92
CA ILE A 78 -7.34 3.93 -13.89
C ILE A 78 -6.29 4.81 -14.57
N THR A 79 -5.07 4.31 -14.67
CA THR A 79 -3.99 4.92 -15.44
C THR A 79 -3.99 4.35 -16.84
N PHE A 80 -4.08 5.24 -17.83
CA PHE A 80 -4.01 4.90 -19.25
C PHE A 80 -2.68 5.38 -19.81
N THR A 81 -1.87 4.47 -20.34
CA THR A 81 -0.55 4.79 -20.87
C THR A 81 -0.41 4.27 -22.29
N PHE A 82 0.06 5.13 -23.20
CA PHE A 82 0.47 4.71 -24.54
C PHE A 82 1.72 3.82 -24.46
N LYS A 83 1.65 2.60 -25.02
CA LYS A 83 2.80 1.73 -25.24
C LYS A 83 3.01 1.48 -26.73
N ALA A 84 4.23 1.75 -27.19
CA ALA A 84 4.69 1.38 -28.53
C ALA A 84 5.65 0.19 -28.39
N ASP A 85 5.41 -0.88 -29.15
CA ASP A 85 6.25 -2.10 -29.09
C ASP A 85 7.57 -1.93 -29.85
N ASN A 86 7.68 -0.90 -30.68
CA ASN A 86 8.89 -0.58 -31.44
C ASN A 86 9.39 0.83 -31.11
N ALA A 87 10.71 1.00 -31.00
CA ALA A 87 11.41 2.26 -30.77
C ALA A 87 11.35 3.24 -31.98
N GLY A 88 10.25 3.20 -32.74
CA GLY A 88 9.96 4.14 -33.82
C GLY A 88 9.52 5.51 -33.29
N SER A 89 9.37 6.46 -34.21
CA SER A 89 8.93 7.83 -33.92
C SER A 89 7.63 7.83 -33.12
N ARG A 90 7.68 8.34 -31.88
CA ARG A 90 6.49 8.53 -31.05
C ARG A 90 5.55 9.53 -31.73
N PRO A 91 4.27 9.18 -31.94
CA PRO A 91 3.32 10.14 -32.49
C PRO A 91 3.18 11.35 -31.56
N THR A 92 2.96 12.52 -32.13
CA THR A 92 2.73 13.78 -31.41
C THR A 92 1.23 14.08 -31.36
N GLY A 93 0.76 14.68 -30.26
CA GLY A 93 -0.66 15.02 -30.09
C GLY A 93 -1.54 13.84 -29.70
N TYR A 94 -1.44 13.40 -28.45
CA TYR A 94 -2.31 12.37 -27.87
C TYR A 94 -3.63 13.00 -27.39
N SER A 95 -4.76 12.41 -27.78
CA SER A 95 -6.07 12.72 -27.22
C SER A 95 -6.80 11.43 -26.86
N TRP A 96 -7.35 11.38 -25.66
CA TRP A 96 -8.04 10.23 -25.10
C TRP A 96 -9.53 10.53 -24.98
N ASP A 97 -10.34 9.65 -25.53
CA ASP A 97 -11.79 9.62 -25.38
C ASP A 97 -12.17 8.36 -24.61
N PHE A 98 -12.84 8.51 -23.46
CA PHE A 98 -13.16 7.39 -22.59
C PHE A 98 -14.51 6.73 -22.91
N GLY A 99 -15.32 7.31 -23.81
CA GLY A 99 -16.61 6.76 -24.19
C GLY A 99 -17.72 6.89 -23.15
N ASP A 100 -17.51 7.66 -22.08
CA ASP A 100 -18.45 7.92 -20.98
C ASP A 100 -18.98 9.36 -20.96
N SER A 101 -18.85 10.08 -22.08
CA SER A 101 -19.17 11.52 -22.24
C SER A 101 -18.30 12.50 -21.45
N SER A 102 -17.23 12.02 -20.80
CA SER A 102 -16.24 12.89 -20.16
C SER A 102 -15.43 13.70 -21.16
N VAL A 103 -14.80 14.77 -20.65
CA VAL A 103 -13.94 15.64 -21.47
C VAL A 103 -12.70 14.87 -21.90
N GLN A 104 -12.34 14.98 -23.18
CA GLN A 104 -11.13 14.35 -23.71
C GLN A 104 -9.87 14.85 -22.99
N GLN A 105 -8.97 13.94 -22.67
CA GLN A 105 -7.71 14.24 -21.99
C GLN A 105 -6.53 14.18 -22.96
N GLN A 106 -5.47 14.96 -22.69
CA GLN A 106 -4.28 15.02 -23.55
C GLN A 106 -3.05 14.53 -22.81
N GLY A 107 -2.14 13.89 -23.54
CA GLY A 107 -0.84 13.45 -23.04
C GLY A 107 -0.56 11.96 -23.27
N PRO A 108 0.70 11.52 -23.16
CA PRO A 108 1.09 10.11 -23.36
C PRO A 108 0.59 9.19 -22.24
N GLN A 109 0.24 9.77 -21.08
CA GLN A 109 -0.34 9.08 -19.94
C GLN A 109 -1.41 9.99 -19.31
N VAL A 110 -2.58 9.43 -19.00
CA VAL A 110 -3.72 10.13 -18.41
C VAL A 110 -4.39 9.29 -17.32
N TYR A 111 -5.20 9.93 -16.48
CA TYR A 111 -5.91 9.30 -15.37
C TYR A 111 -7.40 9.53 -15.52
N HIS A 112 -8.19 8.46 -15.41
CA HIS A 112 -9.64 8.56 -15.53
C HIS A 112 -10.35 7.58 -14.61
N ALA A 113 -11.55 7.96 -14.16
CA ALA A 113 -12.41 7.14 -13.32
C ALA A 113 -13.84 7.20 -13.87
N PHE A 114 -14.45 6.04 -14.03
CA PHE A 114 -15.82 5.92 -14.55
C PHE A 114 -16.84 6.02 -13.41
N ALA A 115 -17.85 6.85 -13.59
CA ALA A 115 -18.88 7.12 -12.58
C ALA A 115 -19.99 6.06 -12.54
N GLU A 116 -20.19 5.32 -13.63
CA GLU A 116 -21.23 4.30 -13.76
C GLU A 116 -20.61 2.97 -14.17
N ALA A 117 -21.31 1.87 -13.83
CA ALA A 117 -20.92 0.55 -14.30
C ALA A 117 -21.38 0.37 -15.75
N GLY A 118 -20.50 -0.20 -16.57
CA GLY A 118 -20.72 -0.36 -17.99
C GLY A 118 -19.50 -0.88 -18.71
N SER A 119 -19.68 -1.22 -19.99
CA SER A 119 -18.56 -1.47 -20.89
C SER A 119 -18.26 -0.17 -21.64
N TYR A 120 -17.04 0.31 -21.50
CA TYR A 120 -16.57 1.55 -22.12
C TYR A 120 -15.51 1.23 -23.18
N THR A 121 -15.61 1.89 -24.33
CA THR A 121 -14.62 1.79 -25.40
C THR A 121 -13.72 3.02 -25.35
N VAL A 122 -12.54 2.87 -24.76
CA VAL A 122 -11.56 3.94 -24.68
C VAL A 122 -10.82 4.05 -26.00
N THR A 123 -10.85 5.23 -26.61
CA THR A 123 -10.20 5.53 -27.89
C THR A 123 -9.05 6.51 -27.69
N LEU A 124 -7.84 6.09 -28.04
CA LEU A 124 -6.67 6.97 -28.14
C LEU A 124 -6.52 7.45 -29.58
N TYR A 125 -6.44 8.76 -29.77
CA TYR A 125 -6.05 9.42 -31.02
C TYR A 125 -4.61 9.92 -30.92
N ALA A 126 -3.79 9.63 -31.93
CA ALA A 126 -2.49 10.29 -32.09
C ALA A 126 -2.24 10.60 -33.57
N GLY A 127 -2.22 11.89 -33.92
CA GLY A 127 -2.15 12.34 -35.31
C GLY A 127 -3.33 11.83 -36.15
N LYS A 128 -3.05 11.00 -37.16
CA LYS A 128 -4.07 10.35 -38.02
C LYS A 128 -4.48 8.94 -37.56
N CYS A 129 -3.88 8.46 -36.47
CA CYS A 129 -4.11 7.12 -35.97
C CYS A 129 -5.10 7.12 -34.80
N SER A 130 -5.88 6.05 -34.68
CA SER A 130 -6.78 5.81 -33.56
C SER A 130 -6.69 4.35 -33.09
N TRP A 131 -6.60 4.12 -31.78
CA TRP A 131 -6.59 2.80 -31.15
C TRP A 131 -7.72 2.69 -30.14
N ARG A 132 -8.32 1.50 -30.03
CA ARG A 132 -9.45 1.25 -29.12
C ARG A 132 -9.10 0.17 -28.12
N GLN A 133 -9.54 0.36 -26.88
CA GLN A 133 -9.41 -0.59 -25.80
C GLN A 133 -10.75 -0.68 -25.06
N GLU A 134 -11.25 -1.90 -24.92
CA GLU A 134 -12.44 -2.16 -24.10
C GLU A 134 -12.05 -2.20 -22.62
N VAL A 135 -12.84 -1.50 -21.82
CA VAL A 135 -12.73 -1.43 -20.36
C VAL A 135 -14.08 -1.82 -19.77
N LEU A 136 -14.08 -2.85 -18.93
CA LEU A 136 -15.26 -3.29 -18.21
C LEU A 136 -15.26 -2.65 -16.83
N VAL A 137 -16.27 -1.84 -16.53
CA VAL A 137 -16.48 -1.26 -15.21
C VAL A 137 -17.66 -1.95 -14.58
N SER A 138 -17.43 -2.72 -13.53
CA SER A 138 -18.49 -3.30 -12.73
C SER A 138 -18.76 -2.42 -11.52
N ASN A 139 -20.00 -2.42 -11.02
CA ASN A 139 -20.22 -1.98 -9.65
C ASN A 139 -19.28 -2.77 -8.74
N PRO A 140 -18.77 -2.17 -7.64
CA PRO A 140 -18.22 -3.00 -6.59
C PRO A 140 -19.26 -4.09 -6.30
N ALA A 141 -18.82 -5.34 -6.20
CA ALA A 141 -19.71 -6.42 -5.80
C ALA A 141 -20.53 -5.89 -4.62
N PRO A 142 -21.87 -6.06 -4.60
CA PRO A 142 -22.63 -5.67 -3.43
C PRO A 142 -21.88 -6.29 -2.27
N VAL A 143 -21.38 -5.44 -1.39
CA VAL A 143 -20.93 -5.91 -0.09
C VAL A 143 -22.18 -6.60 0.39
N ASN A 144 -22.20 -7.93 0.36
CA ASN A 144 -23.33 -8.66 0.86
C ASN A 144 -23.58 -8.02 2.22
N ASP A 145 -24.76 -7.41 2.37
CA ASP A 145 -25.27 -6.98 3.66
C ASP A 145 -25.44 -8.26 4.48
N ALA A 146 -24.32 -8.85 4.91
CA ALA A 146 -24.25 -9.49 6.19
C ALA A 146 -24.71 -8.39 7.13
N ALA A 147 -25.87 -8.62 7.75
CA ALA A 147 -26.45 -7.82 8.83
C ALA A 147 -25.32 -7.10 9.58
N PRO A 148 -25.46 -5.78 9.85
CA PRO A 148 -24.36 -4.89 10.25
C PRO A 148 -23.39 -5.69 11.11
N VAL A 149 -22.26 -6.07 10.52
CA VAL A 149 -21.25 -6.87 11.20
C VAL A 149 -20.83 -5.97 12.35
N ALA A 150 -21.43 -6.20 13.52
CA ALA A 150 -21.11 -5.49 14.74
C ALA A 150 -19.59 -5.52 14.80
N ASP A 151 -18.91 -4.36 14.77
CA ASP A 151 -17.47 -4.26 14.55
C ASP A 151 -16.75 -5.41 15.30
N ILE A 152 -16.37 -6.45 14.54
CA ILE A 152 -15.80 -7.65 15.13
C ILE A 152 -14.33 -7.30 15.35
N PHE A 153 -13.95 -7.15 16.61
CA PHE A 153 -12.56 -6.97 17.01
C PHE A 153 -12.01 -8.34 17.45
N PRO A 154 -11.33 -9.09 16.58
CA PRO A 154 -10.79 -10.38 16.96
C PRO A 154 -9.77 -10.22 18.08
N VAL A 155 -9.83 -11.08 19.08
CA VAL A 155 -8.89 -11.09 20.22
C VAL A 155 -8.20 -12.44 20.28
N ILE A 156 -6.87 -12.44 20.43
CA ILE A 156 -6.10 -13.66 20.68
C ILE A 156 -5.92 -13.80 22.20
N GLU A 157 -6.61 -14.78 22.78
CA GLU A 157 -6.47 -15.19 24.17
C GLU A 157 -5.32 -16.19 24.30
N GLY A 158 -4.44 -15.99 25.28
CA GLY A 158 -3.28 -16.84 25.54
C GLY A 158 -2.15 -16.05 26.20
N PRO A 159 -1.13 -16.72 26.73
CA PRO A 159 -0.01 -16.06 27.39
C PRO A 159 0.85 -15.30 26.37
N ASP A 160 1.50 -14.21 26.82
CA ASP A 160 2.49 -13.47 26.03
C ASP A 160 3.89 -14.08 26.14
N GLU A 161 4.07 -15.04 27.06
CA GLU A 161 5.33 -15.72 27.33
C GLU A 161 5.14 -17.24 27.24
N ALA A 162 6.13 -17.93 26.66
CA ALA A 162 6.13 -19.38 26.52
C ALA A 162 7.52 -19.95 26.81
N LEU A 163 7.59 -21.23 27.19
CA LEU A 163 8.86 -21.96 27.31
C LEU A 163 9.04 -22.87 26.09
N ALA A 164 10.25 -22.91 25.54
CA ALA A 164 10.58 -23.80 24.45
C ALA A 164 10.29 -25.28 24.84
N GLY A 165 9.69 -26.03 23.93
CA GLY A 165 9.31 -27.43 24.13
C GLY A 165 8.06 -27.68 24.96
N ARG A 166 7.40 -26.64 25.51
CA ARG A 166 6.12 -26.79 26.23
C ARG A 166 4.93 -26.39 25.34
N PRO A 167 3.80 -27.13 25.40
CA PRO A 167 2.59 -26.76 24.68
C PRO A 167 1.93 -25.51 25.30
N VAL A 168 1.52 -24.59 24.44
CA VAL A 168 0.78 -23.38 24.81
C VAL A 168 -0.48 -23.28 23.95
N THR A 169 -1.62 -23.03 24.59
CA THR A 169 -2.91 -22.91 23.90
C THR A 169 -3.24 -21.45 23.64
N TYR A 170 -3.68 -21.16 22.42
CA TYR A 170 -4.27 -19.88 22.05
C TYR A 170 -5.71 -20.09 21.61
N ARG A 171 -6.60 -19.17 21.98
CA ARG A 171 -8.04 -19.26 21.72
C ARG A 171 -8.58 -17.93 21.22
N ASN A 172 -9.66 -18.00 20.45
CA ASN A 172 -10.48 -16.85 20.12
C ASN A 172 -11.91 -17.08 20.60
N SER A 173 -12.46 -16.08 21.29
CA SER A 173 -13.83 -16.07 21.84
C SER A 173 -14.66 -14.90 21.28
N THR A 174 -14.19 -14.27 20.21
CA THR A 174 -14.78 -13.03 19.70
C THR A 174 -16.24 -13.25 19.28
N PRO A 175 -17.20 -12.47 19.81
CA PRO A 175 -18.59 -12.57 19.42
C PRO A 175 -18.76 -12.38 17.90
N GLY A 176 -19.52 -13.26 17.25
CA GLY A 176 -19.73 -13.23 15.80
C GLY A 176 -18.63 -13.92 14.98
N ALA A 177 -17.59 -14.49 15.60
CA ALA A 177 -16.62 -15.33 14.91
C ALA A 177 -17.22 -16.69 14.55
N TYR A 178 -17.20 -17.05 13.26
CA TYR A 178 -17.63 -18.36 12.74
C TYR A 178 -16.54 -19.06 11.92
N SER A 179 -15.46 -18.36 11.56
CA SER A 179 -14.26 -18.99 10.99
C SER A 179 -12.99 -18.35 11.54
N TRP A 180 -11.93 -19.15 11.64
CA TRP A 180 -10.63 -18.74 12.17
C TRP A 180 -9.54 -19.14 11.19
N GLU A 181 -8.49 -18.33 11.14
CA GLU A 181 -7.27 -18.65 10.42
C GLU A 181 -6.07 -18.17 11.24
N TRP A 182 -5.39 -19.13 11.88
CA TRP A 182 -4.22 -18.90 12.71
C TRP A 182 -2.95 -19.17 11.91
N ARG A 183 -1.98 -18.25 11.97
CA ARG A 183 -0.71 -18.41 11.27
C ARG A 183 0.44 -17.72 11.99
N LEU A 184 1.57 -18.42 12.14
CA LEU A 184 2.82 -17.83 12.61
C LEU A 184 3.50 -17.02 11.50
N GLN A 185 4.08 -15.87 11.83
CA GLN A 185 4.80 -15.04 10.86
C GLN A 185 6.23 -15.57 10.62
N GLN A 186 6.33 -16.75 10.02
CA GLN A 186 7.59 -17.40 9.65
C GLN A 186 7.50 -18.08 8.28
N PRO A 187 8.63 -18.38 7.62
CA PRO A 187 8.65 -19.18 6.40
C PRO A 187 7.99 -20.54 6.64
N ASN A 188 7.18 -21.02 5.70
CA ASN A 188 6.48 -22.32 5.77
C ASN A 188 5.58 -22.52 6.99
N ALA A 189 5.02 -21.44 7.55
CA ALA A 189 4.08 -21.54 8.65
C ALA A 189 2.78 -22.26 8.25
N GLU A 190 2.41 -23.26 9.05
CA GLU A 190 1.12 -23.94 8.93
C GLU A 190 -0.03 -22.99 9.28
N THR A 191 -1.19 -23.30 8.72
CA THR A 191 -2.42 -22.54 8.91
C THR A 191 -3.46 -23.42 9.59
N HIS A 192 -3.99 -22.97 10.73
CA HIS A 192 -4.97 -23.72 11.51
C HIS A 192 -6.32 -23.00 11.49
N ARG A 193 -7.44 -23.74 11.48
CA ARG A 193 -8.79 -23.18 11.30
C ARG A 193 -9.75 -23.40 12.47
N GLU A 194 -9.22 -23.85 13.60
CA GLU A 194 -9.98 -24.15 14.81
C GLU A 194 -10.19 -22.89 15.65
N SER A 195 -11.21 -22.83 16.52
CA SER A 195 -11.41 -21.69 17.44
C SER A 195 -10.33 -21.58 18.52
N SER A 196 -9.57 -22.65 18.75
CA SER A 196 -8.41 -22.68 19.64
C SER A 196 -7.39 -23.67 19.10
N HIS A 197 -6.10 -23.34 19.18
CA HIS A 197 -5.02 -24.19 18.70
C HIS A 197 -3.86 -24.25 19.71
N VAL A 198 -3.18 -25.39 19.78
CA VAL A 198 -2.04 -25.63 20.68
C VAL A 198 -0.74 -25.56 19.89
N TYR A 199 0.13 -24.62 20.25
CA TYR A 199 1.45 -24.47 19.65
C TYR A 199 2.54 -25.01 20.58
N VAL A 200 3.57 -25.64 19.99
CA VAL A 200 4.81 -26.03 20.67
C VAL A 200 5.96 -25.35 19.97
N PHE A 201 6.67 -24.46 20.66
CA PHE A 201 7.79 -23.72 20.09
C PHE A 201 9.10 -24.46 20.38
N SER A 202 9.82 -24.90 19.34
CA SER A 202 11.05 -25.69 19.52
C SER A 202 12.28 -24.86 19.93
N SER A 203 12.29 -23.56 19.65
CA SER A 203 13.43 -22.68 19.90
C SER A 203 13.01 -21.37 20.57
N PRO A 204 13.88 -20.78 21.41
CA PRO A 204 13.61 -19.50 22.04
C PRO A 204 13.54 -18.34 21.03
N GLY A 205 13.09 -17.19 21.51
CA GLY A 205 12.98 -15.92 20.79
C GLY A 205 11.56 -15.47 20.53
N GLU A 206 11.45 -14.32 19.89
CA GLU A 206 10.16 -13.68 19.58
C GLU A 206 9.41 -14.45 18.48
N ARG A 207 8.10 -14.65 18.68
CA ARG A 207 7.18 -15.22 17.69
C ARG A 207 5.99 -14.28 17.52
N ILE A 208 5.53 -14.12 16.28
CA ILE A 208 4.34 -13.33 15.97
C ILE A 208 3.26 -14.29 15.48
N LEU A 209 2.18 -14.39 16.25
CA LEU A 209 0.98 -15.14 15.88
C LEU A 209 -0.04 -14.17 15.27
N THR A 210 -0.59 -14.54 14.11
CA THR A 210 -1.64 -13.79 13.44
C THR A 210 -2.94 -14.57 13.47
N LEU A 211 -4.06 -13.85 13.60
CA LEU A 211 -5.41 -14.39 13.54
C LEU A 211 -6.25 -13.55 12.58
N ILE A 212 -6.89 -14.23 11.63
CA ILE A 212 -7.97 -13.70 10.80
C ILE A 212 -9.26 -14.40 11.20
N VAL A 213 -10.32 -13.63 11.40
CA VAL A 213 -11.66 -14.13 11.72
C VAL A 213 -12.59 -13.82 10.55
N ASN A 214 -13.49 -14.76 10.22
CA ASN A 214 -14.51 -14.59 9.17
C ASN A 214 -13.96 -14.28 7.77
N GLY A 215 -12.67 -14.55 7.52
CA GLY A 215 -11.99 -14.20 6.27
C GLY A 215 -11.67 -12.71 6.10
N ASP A 216 -11.90 -11.88 7.13
CA ASP A 216 -11.64 -10.44 7.07
C ASP A 216 -10.16 -10.12 7.36
N THR A 217 -9.39 -10.00 6.28
CA THR A 217 -7.96 -9.66 6.36
C THR A 217 -7.70 -8.24 6.86
N SER A 218 -8.68 -7.33 6.79
CA SER A 218 -8.53 -5.94 7.23
C SER A 218 -8.51 -5.81 8.76
N ARG A 219 -9.11 -6.77 9.46
CA ARG A 219 -9.18 -6.85 10.93
C ARG A 219 -8.20 -7.88 11.52
N MET A 220 -7.19 -8.30 10.74
CA MET A 220 -6.17 -9.23 11.20
C MET A 220 -5.45 -8.69 12.46
N VAL A 221 -5.46 -9.48 13.53
CA VAL A 221 -4.75 -9.15 14.77
C VAL A 221 -3.48 -9.96 14.92
N LYS A 222 -2.51 -9.36 15.62
CA LYS A 222 -1.19 -9.95 15.87
C LYS A 222 -0.94 -10.02 17.36
N LYS A 223 -0.40 -11.14 17.83
CA LYS A 223 0.10 -11.32 19.20
C LYS A 223 1.60 -11.60 19.14
N ARG A 224 2.36 -10.86 19.93
CA ARG A 224 3.79 -11.10 20.16
C ARG A 224 3.92 -12.09 21.32
N ILE A 225 4.74 -13.11 21.12
CA ILE A 225 4.95 -14.20 22.06
C ILE A 225 6.45 -14.32 22.28
N GLN A 226 6.91 -14.10 23.51
CA GLN A 226 8.30 -14.26 23.87
C GLN A 226 8.57 -15.69 24.35
N VAL A 227 9.36 -16.44 23.58
CA VAL A 227 9.71 -17.83 23.92
C VAL A 227 11.04 -17.85 24.68
N PHE A 228 11.00 -18.24 25.94
CA PHE A 228 12.18 -18.43 26.78
C PHE A 228 12.76 -19.85 26.59
N PRO A 229 14.07 -20.04 26.79
CA PRO A 229 14.67 -21.37 26.77
C PRO A 229 14.02 -22.27 27.83
N ALA A 230 13.91 -23.57 27.53
CA ALA A 230 13.49 -24.53 28.54
C ALA A 230 14.47 -24.49 29.72
N PRO A 231 14.01 -24.60 30.98
CA PRO A 231 14.92 -24.73 32.11
C PRO A 231 15.77 -25.98 31.91
N GLU A 232 17.09 -25.82 31.91
CA GLU A 232 18.03 -26.93 31.85
C GLU A 232 17.73 -27.84 33.04
N SER A 233 17.44 -29.12 32.77
CA SER A 233 17.33 -30.10 33.85
C SER A 233 18.72 -30.24 34.46
N ARG A 234 18.93 -29.72 35.68
CA ARG A 234 20.04 -30.15 36.55
C ARG A 234 19.76 -31.57 37.04
N ALA A 235 19.67 -32.52 36.13
CA ALA A 235 19.73 -33.93 36.43
C ALA A 235 21.17 -34.35 36.11
N ASN A 236 21.95 -34.60 37.17
CA ASN A 236 23.34 -35.11 37.18
C ASN A 236 24.48 -34.12 37.50
N GLU A 237 24.27 -33.12 38.36
CA GLU A 237 25.40 -32.68 39.20
C GLU A 237 25.40 -33.53 40.48
N PRO A 238 26.48 -34.28 40.79
CA PRO A 238 26.65 -34.89 42.10
C PRO A 238 26.58 -33.79 43.15
N PHE A 239 25.61 -33.86 44.05
CA PHE A 239 25.53 -32.97 45.19
C PHE A 239 26.79 -33.17 46.05
N VAL A 240 27.76 -32.29 45.91
CA VAL A 240 28.88 -32.16 46.85
C VAL A 240 28.40 -31.19 47.92
N PRO A 241 28.13 -31.64 49.16
CA PRO A 241 27.75 -30.73 50.22
C PRO A 241 28.89 -29.71 50.43
N PRO A 242 28.59 -28.40 50.52
CA PRO A 242 29.61 -27.42 50.81
C PRO A 242 30.25 -27.71 52.17
N PRO A 243 31.57 -27.51 52.34
CA PRO A 243 32.20 -27.59 53.65
C PRO A 243 31.52 -26.60 54.60
N PHE A 244 31.24 -27.03 55.83
CA PHE A 244 30.60 -26.21 56.85
C PHE A 244 31.31 -24.85 56.98
N PRO A 245 30.56 -23.73 56.95
CA PRO A 245 31.17 -22.42 57.14
C PRO A 245 31.71 -22.30 58.56
N THR A 246 32.99 -21.96 58.69
CA THR A 246 33.56 -21.42 59.92
C THR A 246 32.89 -20.07 60.24
N PRO A 247 32.68 -19.73 61.53
CA PRO A 247 32.02 -18.49 61.90
C PRO A 247 32.97 -17.32 61.60
N SER A 248 32.69 -16.60 60.51
CA SER A 248 33.31 -15.32 60.15
C SER A 248 32.26 -14.23 60.36
N PRO A 249 32.62 -13.07 60.94
CA PRO A 249 31.65 -12.10 61.43
C PRO A 249 30.86 -11.49 60.28
N GLU A 250 29.57 -11.81 60.27
CA GLU A 250 28.44 -11.02 59.75
C GLU A 250 28.81 -10.06 58.61
N THR A 251 29.08 -10.61 57.42
CA THR A 251 28.87 -9.84 56.20
C THR A 251 27.38 -9.77 55.97
N ALA A 252 26.79 -8.68 56.45
CA ALA A 252 25.40 -8.33 56.23
C ALA A 252 25.02 -8.55 54.76
N LEU A 253 23.86 -9.18 54.56
CA LEU A 253 23.18 -9.33 53.28
C LEU A 253 23.39 -8.08 52.42
N ALA A 254 23.92 -8.28 51.22
CA ALA A 254 23.81 -7.27 50.18
C ALA A 254 22.33 -6.94 50.03
N ALA A 255 21.99 -5.67 50.33
CA ALA A 255 20.66 -5.13 50.23
C ALA A 255 20.12 -5.33 48.80
N PRO A 256 18.79 -5.48 48.62
CA PRO A 256 18.18 -5.43 47.30
C PRO A 256 18.62 -4.13 46.59
N GLU A 257 19.05 -4.27 45.33
CA GLU A 257 19.32 -3.15 44.44
C GLU A 257 18.11 -2.20 44.48
N PRO A 258 18.31 -0.89 44.70
CA PRO A 258 17.20 0.02 44.94
C PRO A 258 16.28 0.02 43.73
N GLU A 259 15.02 -0.42 43.91
CA GLU A 259 13.96 -0.15 42.95
C GLU A 259 14.00 1.35 42.67
N LYS A 260 14.36 1.73 41.43
CA LYS A 260 14.22 3.12 40.97
C LYS A 260 12.80 3.56 41.27
N PRO A 261 12.59 4.75 41.87
CA PRO A 261 11.28 5.16 42.35
C PRO A 261 10.30 5.19 41.17
N LYS A 262 9.37 4.23 41.15
CA LYS A 262 8.24 4.20 40.21
C LYS A 262 7.44 5.47 40.46
N ALA A 263 7.28 6.31 39.43
CA ALA A 263 6.48 7.52 39.56
C ALA A 263 5.04 7.16 39.95
N PRO A 264 4.34 7.97 40.77
CA PRO A 264 2.94 7.71 41.10
C PRO A 264 2.10 7.66 39.83
N ASP A 265 1.23 6.65 39.69
CA ASP A 265 0.39 6.53 38.51
C ASP A 265 -0.68 7.65 38.50
N ILE A 266 -0.77 8.35 37.38
CA ILE A 266 -1.73 9.45 37.15
C ILE A 266 -2.35 9.31 35.76
N SER A 267 -3.66 9.45 35.68
CA SER A 267 -4.37 9.48 34.41
C SER A 267 -4.30 10.86 33.74
N ASP A 268 -4.44 10.88 32.42
CA ASP A 268 -4.46 12.10 31.61
C ASP A 268 -5.51 13.12 32.10
N GLU A 269 -6.71 12.65 32.49
CA GLU A 269 -7.78 13.49 33.03
C GLU A 269 -7.42 14.08 34.40
N GLN A 270 -6.83 13.30 35.29
CA GLN A 270 -6.37 13.80 36.58
C GLN A 270 -5.28 14.86 36.41
N PHE A 271 -4.33 14.64 35.49
CA PHE A 271 -3.29 15.62 35.19
C PHE A 271 -3.85 16.90 34.55
N ARG A 272 -4.86 16.79 33.69
CA ARG A 272 -5.60 17.94 33.14
C ARG A 272 -6.29 18.76 34.24
N VAL A 273 -6.91 18.09 35.21
CA VAL A 273 -7.53 18.75 36.37
C VAL A 273 -6.45 19.48 37.19
N MET A 274 -5.30 18.84 37.44
CA MET A 274 -4.20 19.49 38.15
C MET A 274 -3.67 20.73 37.41
N LEU A 275 -3.53 20.69 36.09
CA LEU A 275 -3.13 21.86 35.29
C LEU A 275 -4.18 22.98 35.34
N THR A 276 -5.47 22.63 35.40
CA THR A 276 -6.55 23.58 35.59
C THR A 276 -6.46 24.24 36.97
N GLN A 277 -6.19 23.46 38.02
CA GLN A 277 -5.95 23.98 39.37
C GLN A 277 -4.71 24.89 39.44
N LEU A 278 -3.65 24.61 38.67
CA LEU A 278 -2.49 25.49 38.56
C LEU A 278 -2.86 26.82 37.85
N ASN A 279 -3.67 26.76 36.80
CA ASN A 279 -4.22 27.96 36.16
C ASN A 279 -5.01 28.83 37.17
N ASP A 280 -5.79 28.19 38.05
CA ASP A 280 -6.56 28.84 39.11
C ASP A 280 -5.74 29.20 40.37
N LYS A 281 -4.40 29.08 40.32
CA LYS A 281 -3.45 29.35 41.42
C LYS A 281 -3.64 28.46 42.67
N GLN A 282 -4.33 27.34 42.55
CA GLN A 282 -4.51 26.36 43.63
C GLN A 282 -3.32 25.39 43.75
N LYS A 283 -2.56 25.20 42.67
CA LYS A 283 -1.35 24.36 42.63
C LYS A 283 -0.13 25.11 42.12
N THR A 284 1.04 24.58 42.45
CA THR A 284 2.35 25.08 42.04
C THR A 284 3.02 24.12 41.07
N VAL A 285 4.07 24.57 40.37
CA VAL A 285 4.82 23.74 39.40
C VAL A 285 5.44 22.52 40.10
N GLN A 286 5.80 22.66 41.38
CA GLN A 286 6.41 21.64 42.21
C GLN A 286 5.47 20.47 42.51
N ASP A 287 4.15 20.68 42.49
CA ASP A 287 3.17 19.61 42.71
C ASP A 287 3.18 18.55 41.60
N PHE A 288 3.82 18.84 40.47
CA PHE A 288 3.96 17.94 39.33
C PHE A 288 5.32 17.23 39.30
N ALA A 289 6.27 17.66 40.12
CA ALA A 289 7.62 17.10 40.15
C ALA A 289 7.65 15.58 40.38
N PRO A 290 6.81 14.97 41.26
CA PRO A 290 6.80 13.52 41.46
C PRO A 290 6.43 12.72 40.20
N TYR A 291 5.54 13.25 39.35
CA TYR A 291 5.08 12.58 38.13
C TYR A 291 6.04 12.78 36.96
N LEU A 292 6.84 13.84 37.01
CA LEU A 292 7.87 14.18 36.04
C LEU A 292 9.26 13.68 36.49
N CYS A 293 9.34 12.93 37.58
CA CYS A 293 10.60 12.45 38.17
C CYS A 293 11.60 13.58 38.41
N ASN A 294 11.08 14.69 38.96
CA ASN A 294 11.76 15.96 39.21
C ASN A 294 12.28 16.69 37.95
N ASN A 295 11.91 16.23 36.74
CA ASN A 295 12.24 16.88 35.49
C ASN A 295 11.20 17.94 35.10
N LEU A 296 11.27 19.13 35.71
CA LEU A 296 10.40 20.26 35.36
C LEU A 296 10.69 20.88 33.98
N ASN A 297 11.69 20.35 33.27
CA ASN A 297 12.02 20.72 31.89
C ASN A 297 11.44 19.72 30.88
N ALA A 298 10.55 18.82 31.30
CA ALA A 298 9.84 17.90 30.41
C ALA A 298 9.20 18.64 29.22
N ARG A 299 9.18 17.97 28.07
CA ARG A 299 8.73 18.56 26.81
C ARG A 299 7.22 18.70 26.80
N VAL A 300 6.72 19.89 26.49
CA VAL A 300 5.29 20.16 26.31
C VAL A 300 5.01 20.58 24.88
N LEU A 301 4.17 19.81 24.17
CA LEU A 301 3.70 20.14 22.83
C LEU A 301 2.32 20.81 22.92
N LEU A 302 2.22 22.03 22.42
CA LEU A 302 1.06 22.91 22.52
C LEU A 302 0.37 23.04 21.16
N ASN A 303 -0.92 22.65 21.11
CA ASN A 303 -1.75 22.71 19.89
C ASN A 303 -1.05 22.15 18.63
N ASP A 304 -0.23 21.11 18.82
CA ASP A 304 0.58 20.41 17.80
C ASP A 304 1.56 21.29 17.01
N LYS A 305 1.89 22.50 17.50
CA LYS A 305 2.71 23.48 16.78
C LYS A 305 3.88 24.04 17.58
N GLU A 306 3.65 24.36 18.86
CA GLU A 306 4.64 25.03 19.71
C GLU A 306 5.19 24.05 20.75
N VAL A 307 6.51 24.03 20.95
CA VAL A 307 7.15 23.21 21.98
C VAL A 307 7.70 24.12 23.06
N LYS A 308 7.38 23.84 24.32
CA LYS A 308 7.88 24.54 25.51
C LYS A 308 8.34 23.56 26.56
N THR A 309 9.13 24.03 27.52
CA THR A 309 9.38 23.26 28.75
C THR A 309 8.15 23.29 29.65
N PHE A 310 8.00 22.29 30.52
CA PHE A 310 6.87 22.23 31.45
C PHE A 310 6.79 23.45 32.38
N SER A 311 7.93 23.92 32.88
CA SER A 311 8.03 25.14 33.68
C SER A 311 7.57 26.39 32.91
N GLU A 312 8.04 26.56 31.66
CA GLU A 312 7.63 27.68 30.79
C GLU A 312 6.13 27.66 30.51
N PHE A 313 5.59 26.47 30.21
CA PHE A 313 4.16 26.30 29.96
C PHE A 313 3.34 26.65 31.21
N CYS A 314 3.72 26.12 32.38
CA CYS A 314 3.03 26.41 33.64
C CYS A 314 3.04 27.90 33.98
N ASN A 315 4.19 28.57 33.81
CA ASN A 315 4.30 30.01 33.99
C ASN A 315 3.46 30.79 32.98
N ALA A 316 3.33 30.29 31.75
CA ALA A 316 2.54 30.92 30.72
C ALA A 316 1.03 30.83 30.96
N ILE A 317 0.54 29.80 31.67
CA ILE A 317 -0.89 29.61 31.96
C ILE A 317 -1.30 30.13 33.34
N ARG A 318 -0.41 30.16 34.33
CA ARG A 318 -0.75 30.49 35.72
C ARG A 318 -1.48 31.83 35.84
N GLY A 319 -2.70 31.80 36.40
CA GLY A 319 -3.53 32.98 36.64
C GLY A 319 -4.22 33.55 35.41
N LYS A 320 -4.19 32.88 34.25
CA LYS A 320 -4.84 33.35 33.02
C LYS A 320 -6.22 32.72 32.83
N LYS A 321 -7.25 33.42 33.31
CA LYS A 321 -8.67 33.06 33.15
C LYS A 321 -9.16 32.91 31.69
N ARG A 322 -8.36 33.32 30.71
CA ARG A 322 -8.69 33.23 29.27
C ARG A 322 -8.16 31.96 28.59
N ILE A 323 -7.50 31.07 29.32
CA ILE A 323 -6.96 29.81 28.79
C ILE A 323 -7.80 28.66 29.33
N LYS A 324 -8.42 27.89 28.43
CA LYS A 324 -9.14 26.66 28.77
C LYS A 324 -8.36 25.47 28.22
N ILE A 325 -7.91 24.59 29.11
CA ILE A 325 -7.23 23.35 28.73
C ILE A 325 -8.31 22.33 28.34
N GLU A 326 -8.32 21.95 27.06
CA GLU A 326 -9.32 21.04 26.50
C GLU A 326 -8.89 19.59 26.62
N MET A 327 -7.61 19.31 26.38
CA MET A 327 -7.08 17.96 26.34
C MET A 327 -5.64 17.93 26.80
N VAL A 328 -5.29 16.86 27.53
CA VAL A 328 -3.93 16.51 27.91
C VAL A 328 -3.71 15.05 27.55
N ASN A 329 -2.54 14.72 27.01
CA ASN A 329 -2.11 13.34 26.77
C ASN A 329 -0.66 13.20 27.28
N LEU A 330 -0.45 12.25 28.19
CA LEU A 330 0.84 11.99 28.83
C LEU A 330 1.58 10.83 28.15
N ILE A 331 2.80 11.08 27.71
CA ILE A 331 3.70 10.04 27.22
C ILE A 331 4.66 9.67 28.36
N LYS A 332 4.49 8.47 28.92
CA LYS A 332 5.26 7.94 30.05
C LYS A 332 6.40 7.03 29.60
N GLU A 333 7.49 7.02 30.36
CA GLU A 333 8.58 6.04 30.25
C GLU A 333 8.26 4.75 31.04
N PRO A 334 9.02 3.65 30.84
CA PRO A 334 8.77 2.37 31.51
C PRO A 334 8.81 2.43 33.05
N ASP A 335 9.45 3.46 33.62
CA ASP A 335 9.51 3.76 35.05
C ASP A 335 8.32 4.60 35.56
N GLY A 336 7.36 4.91 34.68
CA GLY A 336 6.16 5.70 34.96
C GLY A 336 6.35 7.22 34.84
N CYS A 337 7.58 7.69 34.63
CA CYS A 337 7.90 9.12 34.52
C CYS A 337 7.29 9.72 33.25
N VAL A 338 6.64 10.89 33.38
CA VAL A 338 6.12 11.61 32.21
C VAL A 338 7.28 12.27 31.45
N LYS A 339 7.49 11.88 30.19
CA LYS A 339 8.54 12.39 29.30
C LYS A 339 8.08 13.53 28.41
N GLU A 340 6.88 13.40 27.85
CA GLU A 340 6.27 14.39 26.96
C GLU A 340 4.80 14.59 27.31
N ILE A 341 4.35 15.84 27.31
CA ILE A 341 2.97 16.24 27.61
C ILE A 341 2.41 16.94 26.38
N ARG A 342 1.33 16.41 25.81
CA ARG A 342 0.63 17.07 24.70
C ARG A 342 -0.59 17.79 25.25
N VAL A 343 -0.67 19.10 25.02
CA VAL A 343 -1.76 19.93 25.53
C VAL A 343 -2.46 20.64 24.38
N ARG A 344 -3.78 20.48 24.32
CA ARG A 344 -4.64 21.33 23.52
C ARG A 344 -5.37 22.31 24.40
N TYR A 345 -5.30 23.59 24.05
CA TYR A 345 -5.95 24.65 24.80
C TYR A 345 -6.51 25.73 23.88
N ASP A 346 -7.66 26.27 24.28
CA ASP A 346 -8.29 27.39 23.61
C ASP A 346 -8.00 28.69 24.38
N LYS A 347 -7.66 29.76 23.64
CA LYS A 347 -7.58 31.12 24.17
C LYS A 347 -8.91 31.76 23.83
N LYS A 348 -9.76 32.03 24.84
CA LYS A 348 -10.99 32.81 24.62
C LYS A 348 -10.63 34.13 23.96
N GLY A 349 -10.89 34.21 22.66
CA GLY A 349 -10.62 35.35 21.81
C GLY A 349 -11.44 36.55 22.28
N PHE A 350 -10.81 37.71 22.16
CA PHE A 350 -11.45 39.02 22.29
C PHE A 350 -12.59 39.08 21.26
N LEU A 351 -13.85 39.00 21.70
CA LEU A 351 -14.99 39.52 20.95
C LEU A 351 -14.78 41.04 20.92
N GLY A 352 -14.04 41.51 19.92
CA GLY A 352 -13.95 42.91 19.57
C GLY A 352 -15.31 43.36 19.09
N ILE A 353 -16.04 44.03 19.98
CA ILE A 353 -17.03 45.03 19.63
C ILE A 353 -16.23 46.27 19.21
N PHE A 354 -16.72 46.94 18.16
CA PHE A 354 -16.24 48.15 17.45
C PHE A 354 -15.37 47.92 16.22
#